data_AF-A0A849ESU7-F1
#
_entry.id   AF-A0A849ESU7-F1
#
_cell.length_a   1.000
_cell.length_b   1.000
_cell.length_c   1.000
_cell.angle_alpha   90.00
_cell.angle_beta   90.00
_cell.angle_gamma   90.00
#
_symmetry.space_group_name_H-M   'P 1'
#
loop_
_entity.id
_entity.type
_entity.pdbx_description
1 polymer ?
#
loop_
_entity_poly.entity_id
_entity_poly.type
_entity_poly.pdbx_seq_one_letter_code
_entity_poly.pdbx_strand_id
1 'polypeptide(L)'
;MQNRKPRFNILALAPFHTDAERAWTGSPLPVGRTTLDEVVDAMGIHCRLPLEKSLCPQGELNFHFQSIKALHPDSIVQSQPYLRQLQHAAAFIKLARSQGKPTAQIRHGLHQWPDLPAIDITEDLPEKQAAVSDDGLENLLNRVALSDSGTRVAATTESEAAQLASIAGRILAILFSDSSFRTMEAAWRGLRLLLQQGVPQQGPPPHVSVAAVHAQTLAESLGALTPHLLEALPDLVLLDMPFDNTPLHLERLTTVAQWAATLMVPTIAWVGPRFLQISSWQELQTLPFIPNHLTGAAYAKFNKLQASEAAPWLCLACNRFMLRYPYGPENPTRHISFPEPRPSWT
;
A
#
# COMPACT_ATOMS: atom_id res chain seq x y z
N MET A 1 -47.61 9.13 -8.95
CA MET A 1 -46.29 9.46 -8.35
C MET A 1 -45.64 8.15 -7.97
N GLN A 2 -44.60 7.71 -8.70
CA GLN A 2 -43.90 6.46 -8.39
C GLN A 2 -43.24 6.59 -7.01
N ASN A 3 -43.68 5.74 -6.09
CA ASN A 3 -43.14 5.62 -4.74
C ASN A 3 -41.71 5.06 -4.83
N ARG A 4 -40.72 5.91 -5.14
CA ARG A 4 -39.31 5.55 -5.09
C ARG A 4 -39.01 5.25 -3.62
N LYS A 5 -38.82 3.96 -3.28
CA LYS A 5 -38.29 3.57 -1.97
C LYS A 5 -37.02 4.40 -1.70
N PRO A 6 -36.88 5.03 -0.52
CA PRO A 6 -35.67 5.74 -0.17
C PRO A 6 -34.48 4.79 -0.29
N ARG A 7 -33.40 5.27 -0.93
CA ARG A 7 -32.16 4.51 -1.07
C ARG A 7 -31.34 4.73 0.20
N PHE A 8 -30.77 3.65 0.71
CA PHE A 8 -29.89 3.68 1.88
C PHE A 8 -28.57 4.38 1.51
N ASN A 9 -28.17 5.39 2.28
CA ASN A 9 -27.00 6.23 2.04
C ASN A 9 -25.90 5.90 3.04
N ILE A 10 -24.72 5.56 2.55
CA ILE A 10 -23.54 5.25 3.35
C ILE A 10 -22.50 6.35 3.13
N LEU A 11 -22.00 6.93 4.21
CA LEU A 11 -20.81 7.77 4.20
C LEU A 11 -19.63 6.94 4.72
N ALA A 12 -18.64 6.70 3.86
CA ALA A 12 -17.38 6.06 4.25
C ALA A 12 -16.31 7.13 4.51
N LEU A 13 -15.80 7.14 5.73
CA LEU A 13 -14.72 8.00 6.20
C LEU A 13 -13.47 7.12 6.41
N ALA A 14 -12.41 7.38 5.67
CA ALA A 14 -11.17 6.61 5.74
C ALA A 14 -9.98 7.49 5.29
N PRO A 15 -8.73 7.07 5.52
CA PRO A 15 -7.56 7.81 5.04
C PRO A 15 -7.35 7.58 3.53
N PHE A 16 -8.24 8.15 2.71
CA PHE A 16 -8.24 7.99 1.25
C PHE A 16 -7.09 8.73 0.53
N HIS A 17 -6.28 9.51 1.24
CA HIS A 17 -5.00 10.06 0.80
C HIS A 17 -3.92 9.84 1.87
N THR A 18 -2.64 10.03 1.53
CA THR A 18 -1.53 9.75 2.46
C THR A 18 -1.11 10.94 3.32
N ASP A 19 -1.54 12.16 2.98
CA ASP A 19 -1.22 13.37 3.75
C ASP A 19 -2.07 13.45 5.03
N ALA A 20 -1.46 13.16 6.18
CA ALA A 20 -2.15 13.11 7.46
C ALA A 20 -2.47 14.50 8.06
N GLU A 21 -1.81 15.55 7.57
CA GLU A 21 -1.97 16.93 8.06
C GLU A 21 -3.05 17.69 7.26
N ARG A 22 -3.42 17.18 6.09
CA ARG A 22 -4.49 17.73 5.27
C ARG A 22 -5.86 17.32 5.82
N ALA A 23 -6.59 18.30 6.35
CA ALA A 23 -8.00 18.13 6.69
C ALA A 23 -8.87 18.10 5.42
N TRP A 24 -9.99 17.37 5.49
CA TRP A 24 -10.98 17.38 4.43
C TRP A 24 -11.90 18.60 4.56
N THR A 25 -12.05 19.35 3.47
CA THR A 25 -12.83 20.60 3.45
C THR A 25 -13.95 20.62 2.42
N GLY A 26 -14.07 19.57 1.59
CA GLY A 26 -15.07 19.48 0.54
C GLY A 26 -16.34 18.73 0.93
N SER A 27 -17.31 18.66 0.02
CA SER A 27 -18.44 17.74 0.14
C SER A 27 -17.99 16.28 -0.03
N PRO A 28 -18.68 15.31 0.59
CA PRO A 28 -18.46 13.90 0.28
C PRO A 28 -18.57 13.60 -1.22
N LEU A 29 -17.66 12.78 -1.74
CA LEU A 29 -17.64 12.39 -3.14
C LEU A 29 -18.52 11.14 -3.35
N PRO A 30 -19.56 11.18 -4.20
CA PRO A 30 -20.36 10.00 -4.51
C PRO A 30 -19.50 8.97 -5.26
N VAL A 31 -19.60 7.70 -4.88
CA VAL A 31 -18.81 6.62 -5.47
C VAL A 31 -19.69 5.41 -5.78
N GLY A 32 -19.51 4.88 -6.99
CA GLY A 32 -20.17 3.68 -7.47
C GLY A 32 -19.18 2.65 -7.99
N ARG A 33 -19.69 1.48 -8.36
CA ARG A 33 -18.86 0.37 -8.89
C ARG A 33 -18.07 0.76 -10.15
N THR A 34 -18.65 1.58 -11.02
CA THR A 34 -18.06 1.99 -12.30
C THR A 34 -17.30 3.30 -12.22
N THR A 35 -17.55 4.12 -11.19
CA THR A 35 -16.94 5.46 -11.03
C THR A 35 -15.81 5.47 -10.00
N LEU A 36 -15.44 4.31 -9.45
CA LEU A 36 -14.42 4.21 -8.40
C LEU A 36 -13.09 4.83 -8.81
N ASP A 37 -12.60 4.55 -10.02
CA ASP A 37 -11.33 5.09 -10.50
C ASP A 37 -11.40 6.61 -10.74
N GLU A 38 -12.55 7.15 -11.18
CA GLU A 38 -12.75 8.61 -11.31
C GLU A 38 -12.66 9.31 -9.95
N VAL A 39 -13.20 8.69 -8.89
CA VAL A 39 -13.12 9.23 -7.53
C VAL A 39 -11.70 9.12 -6.97
N VAL A 40 -10.95 8.05 -7.29
CA VAL A 40 -9.53 7.92 -6.93
C VAL A 40 -8.70 9.04 -7.57
N ASP A 41 -8.91 9.32 -8.86
CA ASP A 41 -8.22 10.41 -9.56
C ASP A 41 -8.60 11.78 -8.98
N ALA A 42 -9.89 12.02 -8.72
CA ALA A 42 -10.39 13.25 -8.11
C ALA A 42 -9.85 13.49 -6.68
N MET A 43 -9.55 12.42 -5.93
CA MET A 43 -8.92 12.52 -4.61
C MET A 43 -7.48 13.00 -4.67
N GLY A 44 -6.81 12.90 -5.82
CA GLY A 44 -5.45 13.39 -6.03
C GLY A 44 -4.45 12.72 -5.10
N ILE A 45 -4.35 11.38 -5.15
CA ILE A 45 -3.50 10.63 -4.23
C ILE A 45 -2.03 10.81 -4.61
N HIS A 46 -1.29 11.52 -3.76
CA HIS A 46 0.16 11.72 -3.88
C HIS A 46 0.89 11.12 -2.69
N CYS A 47 1.89 10.28 -2.95
CA CYS A 47 2.74 9.69 -1.91
C CYS A 47 4.19 10.10 -2.14
N ARG A 48 4.78 10.79 -1.15
CA ARG A 48 6.21 11.12 -1.12
C ARG A 48 6.95 10.04 -0.37
N LEU A 49 7.92 9.41 -1.02
CA LEU A 49 8.73 8.34 -0.46
C LEU A 49 10.18 8.83 -0.32
N PRO A 50 10.64 9.20 0.89
CA PRO A 50 12.04 9.52 1.13
C PRO A 50 12.88 8.24 0.97
N LEU A 51 14.02 8.35 0.29
CA LEU A 51 14.90 7.23 -0.03
C LEU A 51 16.37 7.59 0.25
N GLU A 52 17.16 6.56 0.52
CA GLU A 52 18.61 6.72 0.56
C GLU A 52 19.15 7.09 -0.83
N LYS A 53 20.18 7.95 -0.87
CA LYS A 53 20.85 8.35 -2.12
C LYS A 53 21.47 7.17 -2.89
N SER A 54 21.75 6.07 -2.19
CA SER A 54 22.20 4.80 -2.76
C SER A 54 21.14 4.11 -3.63
N LEU A 55 19.85 4.29 -3.30
CA LEU A 55 18.72 3.71 -4.02
C LEU A 55 18.18 4.65 -5.09
N CYS A 56 18.14 5.94 -4.78
CA CYS A 56 17.67 6.98 -5.69
C CYS A 56 18.55 8.22 -5.51
N PRO A 57 19.32 8.66 -6.52
CA PRO A 57 20.20 9.83 -6.40
C PRO A 57 19.50 11.11 -5.96
N GLN A 58 18.21 11.24 -6.31
CA GLN A 58 17.36 12.38 -5.93
C GLN A 58 16.99 12.39 -4.44
N GLY A 59 17.16 11.27 -3.72
CA GLY A 59 16.85 11.13 -2.30
C GLY A 59 15.37 10.99 -1.96
N GLU A 60 14.49 11.05 -2.96
CA GLU A 60 13.06 10.81 -2.79
C GLU A 60 12.41 10.41 -4.12
N LEU A 61 11.24 9.77 -4.03
CA LEU A 61 10.36 9.52 -5.15
C LEU A 61 8.95 10.00 -4.82
N ASN A 62 8.30 10.64 -5.79
CA ASN A 62 6.91 11.04 -5.69
C ASN A 62 6.06 10.13 -6.56
N PHE A 63 4.98 9.59 -5.99
CA PHE A 63 4.03 8.72 -6.67
C PHE A 63 2.69 9.43 -6.79
N HIS A 64 2.01 9.23 -7.90
CA HIS A 64 0.66 9.70 -8.15
C HIS A 64 -0.22 8.54 -8.61
N PHE A 65 -1.38 8.35 -7.97
CA PHE A 65 -2.26 7.20 -8.21
C PHE A 65 -3.64 7.66 -8.67
N GLN A 66 -4.02 7.25 -9.89
CA GLN A 66 -5.26 7.66 -10.55
C GLN A 66 -6.33 6.56 -10.58
N SER A 67 -6.02 5.37 -10.11
CA SER A 67 -6.95 4.23 -10.11
C SER A 67 -6.55 3.19 -9.07
N ILE A 68 -7.47 2.28 -8.75
CA ILE A 68 -7.18 1.13 -7.89
C ILE A 68 -6.10 0.24 -8.51
N LYS A 69 -6.09 0.12 -9.85
CA LYS A 69 -5.08 -0.67 -10.56
C LYS A 69 -3.69 -0.04 -10.44
N ALA A 70 -3.59 1.28 -10.37
CA ALA A 70 -2.32 2.00 -10.21
C ALA A 70 -1.62 1.70 -8.88
N LEU A 71 -2.35 1.23 -7.86
CA LEU A 71 -1.79 0.80 -6.58
C LEU A 71 -1.07 -0.57 -6.65
N HIS A 72 -1.21 -1.31 -7.76
CA HIS A 72 -0.54 -2.59 -7.95
C HIS A 72 0.96 -2.41 -8.28
N PRO A 73 1.89 -3.22 -7.72
CA PRO A 73 3.32 -3.06 -7.95
C PRO A 73 3.73 -3.00 -9.42
N ASP A 74 3.18 -3.88 -10.26
CA ASP A 74 3.47 -3.85 -11.69
C ASP A 74 3.03 -2.54 -12.36
N SER A 75 1.90 -1.95 -11.93
CA SER A 75 1.46 -0.66 -12.47
C SER A 75 2.32 0.48 -11.94
N ILE A 76 2.81 0.39 -10.69
CA ILE A 76 3.75 1.35 -10.09
C ILE A 76 5.08 1.39 -10.83
N VAL A 77 5.64 0.22 -11.13
CA VAL A 77 6.89 0.11 -11.91
C VAL A 77 6.71 0.73 -13.29
N GLN A 78 5.55 0.50 -13.92
CA GLN A 78 5.27 1.09 -15.21
C GLN A 78 5.03 2.60 -15.11
N SER A 79 4.30 3.12 -14.13
CA SER A 79 3.97 4.56 -14.07
C SER A 79 5.14 5.43 -13.60
N GLN A 80 6.03 4.91 -12.74
CA GLN A 80 7.13 5.70 -12.16
C GLN A 80 8.37 5.71 -13.08
N PRO A 81 8.81 6.87 -13.62
CA PRO A 81 9.89 6.93 -14.59
C PRO A 81 11.19 6.29 -14.09
N TYR A 82 11.57 6.53 -12.83
CA TYR A 82 12.81 5.98 -12.27
C TYR A 82 12.80 4.45 -12.18
N LEU A 83 11.70 3.84 -11.73
CA LEU A 83 11.57 2.37 -11.67
C LEU A 83 11.59 1.75 -13.08
N ARG A 84 10.96 2.43 -14.05
CA ARG A 84 10.99 2.02 -15.45
C ARG A 84 12.41 2.08 -16.04
N GLN A 85 13.18 3.10 -15.70
CA GLN A 85 14.60 3.21 -16.11
C GLN A 85 15.43 2.06 -15.53
N LEU A 86 15.29 1.73 -14.24
CA LEU A 86 15.98 0.59 -13.63
C LEU A 86 15.62 -0.72 -14.36
N GLN A 87 14.35 -0.92 -14.70
CA GLN A 87 13.89 -2.09 -15.44
C GLN A 87 14.48 -2.15 -16.85
N HIS A 88 14.48 -1.04 -17.58
CA HIS A 88 15.04 -0.96 -18.94
C HIS A 88 16.55 -1.16 -18.95
N ALA A 89 17.28 -0.57 -18.00
CA ALA A 89 18.71 -0.76 -17.84
C ALA A 89 19.06 -2.23 -17.53
N ALA A 90 18.31 -2.88 -16.63
CA ALA A 90 18.48 -4.29 -16.34
C ALA A 90 18.22 -5.18 -17.57
N ALA A 91 17.19 -4.87 -18.36
CA ALA A 91 16.89 -5.58 -19.61
C ALA A 91 17.99 -5.38 -20.67
N PHE A 92 18.53 -4.16 -20.77
CA PHE A 92 19.64 -3.83 -21.66
C PHE A 92 20.90 -4.62 -21.32
N ILE A 93 21.27 -4.71 -20.04
CA ILE A 93 22.43 -5.51 -19.59
C ILE A 93 22.26 -6.97 -19.98
N LYS A 94 21.08 -7.56 -19.71
CA LYS A 94 20.78 -8.95 -20.09
C LYS A 94 20.93 -9.18 -21.59
N LEU A 95 20.42 -8.27 -22.41
CA LEU A 95 20.53 -8.35 -23.87
C LEU A 95 21.96 -8.15 -24.37
N ALA A 96 22.69 -7.19 -23.81
CA ALA A 96 24.06 -6.90 -24.24
C ALA A 96 25.02 -8.04 -23.92
N ARG A 97 24.86 -8.66 -22.74
CA ARG A 97 25.64 -9.84 -22.35
C ARG A 97 25.26 -11.08 -23.15
N SER A 98 23.97 -11.30 -23.46
CA SER A 98 23.56 -12.43 -24.33
C SER A 98 24.07 -12.28 -25.76
N GLN A 99 24.35 -11.06 -26.20
CA GLN A 99 24.99 -10.74 -27.47
C GLN A 99 26.54 -10.74 -27.42
N GLY A 100 27.15 -11.04 -26.26
CA GLY A 100 28.60 -11.08 -26.10
C GLY A 100 29.29 -9.71 -26.22
N LYS A 101 28.58 -8.60 -25.93
CA LYS A 101 29.18 -7.26 -26.01
C LYS A 101 30.25 -7.05 -24.94
N PRO A 102 31.37 -6.38 -25.26
CA PRO A 102 32.40 -6.02 -24.27
C PRO A 102 31.85 -5.12 -23.16
N THR A 103 32.41 -5.25 -21.97
CA THR A 103 32.04 -4.48 -20.77
C THR A 103 32.13 -2.96 -21.00
N ALA A 104 33.10 -2.50 -21.78
CA ALA A 104 33.23 -1.08 -22.15
C ALA A 104 32.00 -0.56 -22.93
N GLN A 105 31.41 -1.37 -23.82
CA GLN A 105 30.21 -1.01 -24.56
C GLN A 105 28.96 -1.02 -23.68
N ILE A 106 28.90 -1.93 -22.70
CA ILE A 106 27.81 -1.98 -21.72
C ILE A 106 27.86 -0.73 -20.84
N ARG A 107 29.03 -0.37 -20.30
CA ARG A 107 29.24 0.89 -19.56
C ARG A 107 28.84 2.10 -20.38
N HIS A 108 29.24 2.15 -21.66
CA HIS A 108 28.86 3.24 -22.54
C HIS A 108 27.34 3.33 -22.75
N GLY A 109 26.68 2.19 -22.98
CA GLY A 109 25.23 2.13 -23.16
C GLY A 109 24.44 2.53 -21.91
N LEU A 110 24.98 2.29 -20.71
CA LEU A 110 24.33 2.70 -19.46
C LEU A 110 24.29 4.21 -19.25
N HIS A 111 25.14 5.00 -19.93
CA HIS A 111 25.06 6.47 -19.90
C HIS A 111 23.74 7.02 -20.46
N GLN A 112 22.94 6.21 -21.16
CA GLN A 112 21.58 6.58 -21.58
C GLN A 112 20.63 6.83 -20.40
N TRP A 113 20.98 6.33 -19.20
CA TRP A 113 20.25 6.54 -17.96
C TRP A 113 21.16 7.23 -16.92
N PRO A 114 21.23 8.57 -16.91
CA PRO A 114 22.18 9.32 -16.08
C PRO A 114 21.90 9.20 -14.58
N ASP A 115 20.66 8.89 -14.20
CA ASP A 115 20.22 8.78 -12.81
C ASP A 115 20.40 7.37 -12.23
N LEU A 116 21.07 6.45 -12.94
CA LEU A 116 21.29 5.11 -12.39
C LEU A 116 22.18 5.14 -11.15
N PRO A 117 21.86 4.31 -10.13
CA PRO A 117 22.72 4.14 -8.98
C PRO A 117 24.02 3.45 -9.41
N ALA A 118 25.08 3.64 -8.61
CA ALA A 118 26.34 2.94 -8.83
C ALA A 118 26.12 1.43 -8.80
N ILE A 119 26.49 0.75 -9.88
CA ILE A 119 26.44 -0.72 -10.00
C ILE A 119 27.83 -1.26 -10.29
N ASP A 120 28.13 -2.41 -9.70
CA ASP A 120 29.39 -3.11 -9.90
C ASP A 120 29.28 -3.94 -11.18
N ILE A 121 29.88 -3.43 -12.26
CA ILE A 121 29.94 -4.11 -13.55
C ILE A 121 31.22 -4.95 -13.60
N THR A 122 31.05 -6.26 -13.74
CA THR A 122 32.14 -7.24 -13.80
C THR A 122 33.01 -6.97 -15.02
N GLU A 123 34.30 -6.81 -14.82
CA GLU A 123 35.25 -6.60 -15.91
C GLU A 123 35.45 -7.87 -16.74
N ASP A 124 35.66 -7.69 -18.06
CA ASP A 124 36.00 -8.81 -18.92
C ASP A 124 37.38 -9.33 -18.50
N LEU A 125 37.52 -10.64 -18.28
CA LEU A 125 38.83 -11.26 -18.07
C LEU A 125 39.71 -10.92 -19.27
N PRO A 126 40.99 -10.51 -19.06
CA PRO A 126 41.88 -10.22 -20.17
C PRO A 126 41.99 -11.46 -21.06
N GLU A 127 41.83 -11.30 -22.38
CA GLU A 127 42.15 -12.34 -23.34
C GLU A 127 43.58 -12.79 -23.05
N LYS A 128 43.75 -14.03 -22.58
CA LYS A 128 45.05 -14.69 -22.57
C LYS A 128 45.53 -14.65 -24.01
N GLN A 129 46.53 -13.83 -24.29
CA GLN A 129 47.30 -13.89 -25.53
C GLN A 129 47.67 -15.35 -25.75
N ALA A 130 47.16 -15.94 -26.84
CA ALA A 130 47.44 -17.31 -27.19
C ALA A 130 48.95 -17.45 -27.41
N ALA A 131 49.65 -17.93 -26.39
CA ALA A 131 50.97 -18.50 -26.57
C ALA A 131 50.77 -19.71 -27.48
N VAL A 132 51.38 -19.66 -28.66
CA VAL A 132 51.43 -20.78 -29.59
C VAL A 132 52.24 -21.89 -28.91
N SER A 133 51.56 -22.88 -28.34
CA SER A 133 52.16 -24.15 -27.97
C SER A 133 51.41 -25.29 -28.67
N ASP A 134 52.20 -26.04 -29.42
CA ASP A 134 51.85 -27.27 -30.12
C ASP A 134 51.55 -28.36 -29.10
N ASP A 135 50.30 -28.83 -28.98
CA ASP A 135 50.05 -30.21 -28.53
C ASP A 135 48.60 -30.68 -28.74
N GLY A 136 48.45 -31.78 -29.49
CA GLY A 136 47.17 -32.37 -29.88
C GLY A 136 46.32 -32.96 -28.74
N LEU A 137 46.86 -33.05 -27.51
CA LEU A 137 46.13 -33.51 -26.33
C LEU A 137 45.41 -32.38 -25.55
N GLU A 138 45.92 -31.14 -25.56
CA GLU A 138 45.26 -30.01 -24.90
C GLU A 138 43.94 -29.63 -25.59
N ASN A 139 43.84 -29.87 -26.91
CA ASN A 139 42.60 -29.66 -27.67
C ASN A 139 41.46 -30.62 -27.29
N LEU A 140 41.75 -31.79 -26.69
CA LEU A 140 40.71 -32.70 -26.20
C LEU A 140 40.26 -32.35 -24.78
N LEU A 141 41.15 -31.83 -23.93
CA LEU A 141 40.80 -31.33 -22.60
C LEU A 141 40.04 -29.99 -22.66
N ASN A 142 40.40 -29.08 -23.57
CA ASN A 142 39.69 -27.81 -23.75
C ASN A 142 38.29 -27.96 -24.38
N ARG A 143 38.05 -29.01 -25.19
CA ARG A 143 36.71 -29.28 -25.74
C ARG A 143 35.71 -29.76 -24.69
N VAL A 144 36.17 -30.26 -23.55
CA VAL A 144 35.33 -30.62 -22.40
C VAL A 144 35.14 -29.43 -21.44
N ALA A 145 36.00 -28.41 -21.49
CA ALA A 145 35.91 -27.20 -20.67
C ALA A 145 34.98 -26.11 -21.25
N LEU A 146 34.61 -26.20 -22.53
CA LEU A 146 33.69 -25.25 -23.20
C LEU A 146 32.21 -25.41 -22.79
N SER A 147 31.88 -26.42 -21.98
CA SER A 147 30.56 -26.53 -21.33
C SER A 147 30.42 -25.65 -20.09
N ASP A 148 31.53 -25.20 -19.49
CA ASP A 148 31.52 -24.41 -18.24
C ASP A 148 31.57 -22.88 -18.49
N SER A 149 31.93 -22.47 -19.71
CA SER A 149 31.97 -21.05 -20.13
C SER A 149 30.57 -20.45 -20.23
N GLY A 150 29.60 -21.22 -20.72
CA GLY A 150 28.19 -20.80 -20.78
C GLY A 150 27.57 -20.58 -19.39
N THR A 151 27.94 -21.41 -18.42
CA THR A 151 27.45 -21.33 -17.03
C THR A 151 27.96 -20.07 -16.31
N ARG A 152 29.23 -19.69 -16.54
CA ARG A 152 29.84 -18.51 -15.89
C ARG A 152 29.33 -17.18 -16.43
N VAL A 153 29.15 -17.06 -17.75
CA VAL A 153 28.62 -15.83 -18.37
C VAL A 153 27.14 -15.61 -17.99
N ALA A 154 26.36 -16.69 -17.87
CA ALA A 154 24.99 -16.60 -17.35
C ALA A 154 24.95 -16.07 -15.91
N ALA A 155 25.83 -16.59 -15.03
CA ALA A 155 25.89 -16.17 -13.62
C ALA A 155 26.32 -14.70 -13.42
N THR A 156 27.25 -14.17 -14.24
CA THR A 156 27.67 -12.76 -14.16
C THR A 156 26.63 -11.81 -14.76
N THR A 157 25.97 -12.21 -15.85
CA THR A 157 24.85 -11.47 -16.45
C THR A 157 23.66 -11.36 -15.50
N GLU A 158 23.37 -12.45 -14.79
CA GLU A 158 22.36 -12.46 -13.75
C GLU A 158 22.74 -11.55 -12.60
N SER A 159 24.02 -11.47 -12.19
CA SER A 159 24.42 -10.67 -11.03
C SER A 159 24.25 -9.15 -11.26
N GLU A 160 24.65 -8.61 -12.41
CA GLU A 160 24.57 -7.17 -12.71
C GLU A 160 23.11 -6.70 -12.87
N ALA A 161 22.34 -7.44 -13.67
CA ALA A 161 20.92 -7.13 -13.85
C ALA A 161 20.11 -7.39 -12.57
N ALA A 162 20.52 -8.37 -11.74
CA ALA A 162 19.92 -8.60 -10.44
C ALA A 162 20.23 -7.47 -9.45
N GLN A 163 21.37 -6.79 -9.52
CA GLN A 163 21.63 -5.60 -8.68
C GLN A 163 20.59 -4.51 -8.93
N LEU A 164 20.33 -4.15 -10.20
CA LEU A 164 19.32 -3.15 -10.55
C LEU A 164 17.90 -3.60 -10.16
N ALA A 165 17.57 -4.87 -10.40
CA ALA A 165 16.28 -5.43 -9.98
C ALA A 165 16.12 -5.45 -8.46
N SER A 166 17.20 -5.71 -7.71
CA SER A 166 17.24 -5.67 -6.25
C SER A 166 17.02 -4.26 -5.72
N ILE A 167 17.62 -3.24 -6.35
CA ILE A 167 17.39 -1.83 -5.99
C ILE A 167 15.91 -1.47 -6.18
N ALA A 168 15.32 -1.80 -7.33
CA ALA A 168 13.92 -1.54 -7.58
C ALA A 168 13.00 -2.33 -6.61
N GLY A 169 13.36 -3.58 -6.30
CA GLY A 169 12.66 -4.40 -5.30
C GLY A 169 12.74 -3.79 -3.89
N ARG A 170 13.88 -3.24 -3.49
CA ARG A 170 14.04 -2.52 -2.22
C ARG A 170 13.17 -1.27 -2.16
N ILE A 171 13.10 -0.50 -3.25
CA ILE A 171 12.22 0.70 -3.33
C ILE A 171 10.75 0.29 -3.15
N LEU A 172 10.30 -0.77 -3.83
CA LEU A 172 8.95 -1.29 -3.66
C LEU A 172 8.72 -1.80 -2.22
N ALA A 173 9.69 -2.52 -1.64
CA ALA A 173 9.58 -2.97 -0.25
C ALA A 173 9.46 -1.81 0.74
N ILE A 174 10.16 -0.69 0.53
CA ILE A 174 10.04 0.53 1.34
C ILE A 174 8.64 1.14 1.17
N LEU A 175 8.16 1.29 -0.06
CA LEU A 175 6.81 1.82 -0.34
C LEU A 175 5.72 0.97 0.32
N PHE A 176 5.77 -0.34 0.15
CA PHE A 176 4.82 -1.29 0.75
C PHE A 176 5.05 -1.54 2.25
N SER A 177 6.06 -0.89 2.85
CA SER A 177 6.25 -0.83 4.31
C SER A 177 5.75 0.48 4.91
N ASP A 178 5.56 1.52 4.09
CA ASP A 178 5.07 2.83 4.54
C ASP A 178 3.65 2.72 5.11
N SER A 179 3.45 3.24 6.33
CA SER A 179 2.18 3.11 7.01
C SER A 179 1.06 3.92 6.35
N SER A 180 1.38 5.09 5.80
CA SER A 180 0.40 5.98 5.19
C SER A 180 -0.09 5.39 3.88
N PHE A 181 0.82 4.93 3.03
CA PHE A 181 0.50 4.22 1.79
C PHE A 181 -0.33 2.97 2.06
N ARG A 182 0.08 2.11 3.00
CA ARG A 182 -0.64 0.86 3.30
C ARG A 182 -2.05 1.09 3.83
N THR A 183 -2.23 2.08 4.71
CA THR A 183 -3.56 2.38 5.27
C THR A 183 -4.48 2.95 4.19
N MET A 184 -3.95 3.81 3.32
CA MET A 184 -4.67 4.33 2.16
C MET A 184 -5.01 3.23 1.14
N GLU A 185 -4.07 2.35 0.80
CA GLU A 185 -4.30 1.21 -0.09
C GLU A 185 -5.40 0.28 0.46
N ALA A 186 -5.33 -0.03 1.76
CA ALA A 186 -6.32 -0.85 2.44
C ALA A 186 -7.72 -0.22 2.40
N ALA A 187 -7.84 1.09 2.70
CA ALA A 187 -9.11 1.81 2.66
C ALA A 187 -9.78 1.75 1.28
N TRP A 188 -9.01 1.98 0.22
CA TRP A 188 -9.52 1.92 -1.16
C TRP A 188 -9.93 0.50 -1.58
N ARG A 189 -9.15 -0.51 -1.20
CA ARG A 189 -9.51 -1.91 -1.47
C ARG A 189 -10.73 -2.35 -0.66
N GLY A 190 -10.86 -1.91 0.59
CA GLY A 190 -12.01 -2.15 1.46
C GLY A 190 -13.27 -1.52 0.87
N LEU A 191 -13.19 -0.27 0.41
CA LEU A 191 -14.27 0.39 -0.31
C LEU A 191 -14.65 -0.37 -1.59
N ARG A 192 -13.67 -0.84 -2.38
CA ARG A 192 -13.96 -1.66 -3.57
C ARG A 192 -14.74 -2.92 -3.19
N LEU A 193 -14.35 -3.59 -2.10
CA LEU A 193 -15.05 -4.76 -1.62
C LEU A 193 -16.47 -4.43 -1.15
N LEU A 194 -16.67 -3.34 -0.41
CA LEU A 194 -17.98 -2.85 0.02
C LEU A 194 -18.89 -2.62 -1.19
N LEU A 195 -18.38 -1.94 -2.23
CA LEU A 195 -19.13 -1.70 -3.46
C LEU A 195 -19.47 -3.00 -4.20
N GLN A 196 -18.59 -3.98 -4.20
CA GLN A 196 -18.78 -5.26 -4.90
C GLN A 196 -19.71 -6.23 -4.16
N GLN A 197 -19.56 -6.35 -2.84
CA GLN A 197 -20.19 -7.39 -2.02
C GLN A 197 -21.18 -6.85 -0.98
N GLY A 198 -20.99 -5.63 -0.48
CA GLY A 198 -21.85 -5.01 0.53
C GLY A 198 -23.14 -4.40 -0.02
N VAL A 199 -23.32 -4.45 -1.34
CA VAL A 199 -24.51 -3.95 -2.03
C VAL A 199 -25.42 -5.15 -2.32
N PRO A 200 -26.66 -5.17 -1.80
CA PRO A 200 -27.58 -6.30 -1.96
C PRO A 200 -27.87 -6.57 -3.43
N GLN A 201 -28.00 -7.85 -3.80
CA GLN A 201 -28.36 -8.25 -5.16
C GLN A 201 -29.82 -7.93 -5.52
N GLN A 202 -30.67 -7.70 -4.52
CA GLN A 202 -32.09 -7.38 -4.68
C GLN A 202 -32.40 -6.03 -4.03
N GLY A 203 -33.20 -5.20 -4.71
CA GLY A 203 -33.52 -3.84 -4.30
C GLY A 203 -32.58 -2.79 -4.91
N PRO A 204 -32.88 -1.49 -4.73
CA PRO A 204 -31.99 -0.44 -5.20
C PRO A 204 -30.68 -0.50 -4.40
N PRO A 205 -29.51 -0.43 -5.07
CA PRO A 205 -28.22 -0.41 -4.38
C PRO A 205 -28.13 0.81 -3.45
N PRO A 206 -27.45 0.70 -2.29
CA PRO A 206 -27.16 1.86 -1.46
C PRO A 206 -26.32 2.86 -2.24
N HIS A 207 -26.52 4.14 -1.96
CA HIS A 207 -25.62 5.18 -2.43
C HIS A 207 -24.45 5.26 -1.46
N VAL A 208 -23.22 5.24 -1.99
CA VAL A 208 -22.02 5.36 -1.16
C VAL A 208 -21.36 6.68 -1.51
N SER A 209 -20.92 7.41 -0.49
CA SER A 209 -20.09 8.60 -0.62
C SER A 209 -18.87 8.47 0.27
N VAL A 210 -17.79 9.15 -0.11
CA VAL A 210 -16.50 9.08 0.60
C VAL A 210 -16.00 10.47 0.98
N ALA A 211 -15.36 10.56 2.13
CA ALA A 211 -14.54 11.71 2.50
C ALA A 211 -13.29 11.23 3.22
N ALA A 212 -12.17 11.92 2.98
CA ALA A 212 -10.93 11.53 3.62
C ALA A 212 -10.89 12.02 5.07
N VAL A 213 -10.40 11.18 5.98
CA VAL A 213 -10.15 11.57 7.37
C VAL A 213 -8.85 10.97 7.85
N HIS A 214 -8.16 11.71 8.71
CA HIS A 214 -6.95 11.27 9.39
C HIS A 214 -7.07 11.48 10.88
N ALA A 215 -6.29 10.73 11.66
CA ALA A 215 -6.34 10.82 13.10
C ALA A 215 -5.98 12.24 13.62
N GLN A 216 -5.07 12.94 12.94
CA GLN A 216 -4.62 14.29 13.35
C GLN A 216 -5.66 15.38 13.04
N THR A 217 -6.37 15.25 11.93
CA THR A 217 -7.32 16.24 11.42
C THR A 217 -8.78 15.83 11.57
N LEU A 218 -9.06 14.80 12.39
CA LEU A 218 -10.38 14.18 12.49
C LEU A 218 -11.46 15.21 12.88
N ALA A 219 -11.27 15.92 13.98
CA ALA A 219 -12.27 16.88 14.47
C ALA A 219 -12.54 18.01 13.47
N GLU A 220 -11.48 18.52 12.83
CA GLU A 220 -11.58 19.54 11.79
C GLU A 220 -12.35 19.02 10.57
N SER A 221 -12.01 17.82 10.08
CA SER A 221 -12.66 17.19 8.93
C SER A 221 -14.15 16.91 9.20
N LEU A 222 -14.50 16.41 10.39
CA LEU A 222 -15.89 16.21 10.79
C LEU A 222 -16.66 17.54 10.87
N GLY A 223 -16.03 18.60 11.41
CA GLY A 223 -16.60 19.94 11.45
C GLY A 223 -16.90 20.48 10.05
N ALA A 224 -15.95 20.35 9.12
CA ALA A 224 -16.11 20.79 7.74
C ALA A 224 -17.13 19.96 6.96
N LEU A 225 -17.26 18.66 7.25
CA LEU A 225 -18.26 17.79 6.62
C LEU A 225 -19.69 18.10 7.09
N THR A 226 -19.85 18.47 8.35
CA THR A 226 -21.17 18.69 8.99
C THR A 226 -22.14 19.54 8.15
N PRO A 227 -21.80 20.75 7.67
CA PRO A 227 -22.73 21.55 6.86
C PRO A 227 -23.17 20.84 5.57
N HIS A 228 -22.28 20.09 4.92
CA HIS A 228 -22.60 19.32 3.71
C HIS A 228 -23.54 18.15 3.98
N LEU A 229 -23.44 17.52 5.16
CA LEU A 229 -24.30 16.39 5.53
C LEU A 229 -25.71 16.82 5.92
N LEU A 230 -25.91 18.06 6.39
CA LEU A 230 -27.25 18.56 6.74
C LEU A 230 -28.16 18.70 5.51
N GLU A 231 -27.60 18.84 4.31
CA GLU A 231 -28.37 18.85 3.05
C GLU A 231 -28.90 17.45 2.68
N ALA A 232 -28.14 16.41 3.02
CA ALA A 232 -28.48 15.02 2.76
C ALA A 232 -27.80 14.09 3.78
N LEU A 233 -28.50 13.80 4.89
CA LEU A 233 -27.95 12.97 5.96
C LEU A 233 -27.72 11.53 5.46
N PRO A 234 -26.56 10.93 5.79
CA PRO A 234 -26.35 9.50 5.56
C PRO A 234 -27.21 8.68 6.53
N ASP A 235 -27.59 7.47 6.14
CA ASP A 235 -28.26 6.50 7.01
C ASP A 235 -27.24 5.74 7.88
N LEU A 236 -25.98 5.70 7.46
CA LEU A 236 -24.88 5.02 8.13
C LEU A 236 -23.55 5.70 7.83
N VAL A 237 -22.72 5.87 8.87
CA VAL A 237 -21.31 6.25 8.71
C VAL A 237 -20.43 5.04 8.99
N LEU A 238 -19.47 4.78 8.10
CA LEU A 238 -18.39 3.82 8.30
C LEU A 238 -17.09 4.61 8.51
N LEU A 239 -16.43 4.43 9.65
CA LEU A 239 -15.18 5.09 9.99
C LEU A 239 -14.04 4.05 10.03
N ASP A 240 -13.27 3.98 8.95
CA ASP A 240 -12.10 3.10 8.84
C ASP A 240 -10.84 3.80 9.37
N MET A 241 -10.74 3.90 10.70
CA MET A 241 -9.53 4.30 11.40
C MET A 241 -9.31 3.45 12.67
N PRO A 242 -8.07 3.07 12.99
CA PRO A 242 -7.76 2.30 14.20
C PRO A 242 -7.95 3.12 15.48
N PHE A 243 -8.80 2.63 16.38
CA PHE A 243 -8.87 3.12 17.76
C PHE A 243 -8.25 2.12 18.76
N ASP A 244 -7.76 2.64 19.88
CA ASP A 244 -7.27 1.86 21.01
C ASP A 244 -7.69 2.51 22.34
N ASN A 245 -7.29 1.93 23.46
CA ASN A 245 -7.67 2.38 24.79
C ASN A 245 -6.73 3.48 25.34
N THR A 246 -5.90 4.10 24.49
CA THR A 246 -5.08 5.24 24.91
C THR A 246 -5.95 6.48 25.15
N PRO A 247 -5.54 7.39 26.06
CA PRO A 247 -6.25 8.64 26.32
C PRO A 247 -6.64 9.43 25.05
N LEU A 248 -5.70 9.56 24.11
CA LEU A 248 -5.88 10.31 22.86
C LEU A 248 -6.92 9.64 21.95
N HIS A 249 -6.88 8.31 21.81
CA HIS A 249 -7.81 7.60 20.94
C HIS A 249 -9.23 7.61 21.51
N LEU A 250 -9.38 7.51 22.84
CA LEU A 250 -10.71 7.61 23.48
C LEU A 250 -11.30 9.02 23.39
N GLU A 251 -10.47 10.08 23.42
CA GLU A 251 -10.94 11.45 23.18
C GLU A 251 -11.44 11.64 21.75
N ARG A 252 -10.70 11.12 20.77
CA ARG A 252 -11.16 11.10 19.37
C ARG A 252 -12.43 10.28 19.21
N LEU A 253 -12.51 9.12 19.85
CA LEU A 253 -13.70 8.27 19.79
C LEU A 253 -14.93 8.94 20.42
N THR A 254 -14.73 9.67 21.53
CA THR A 254 -15.77 10.49 22.16
C THR A 254 -16.23 11.60 21.21
N THR A 255 -15.30 12.24 20.51
CA THR A 255 -15.61 13.26 19.48
C THR A 255 -16.47 12.67 18.36
N VAL A 256 -16.11 11.48 17.85
CA VAL A 256 -16.89 10.77 16.84
C VAL A 256 -18.29 10.41 17.35
N ALA A 257 -18.40 9.89 18.57
CA ALA A 257 -19.69 9.54 19.17
C ALA A 257 -20.60 10.78 19.32
N GLN A 258 -20.06 11.90 19.79
CA GLN A 258 -20.81 13.15 19.92
C GLN A 258 -21.26 13.69 18.57
N TRP A 259 -20.39 13.63 17.56
CA TRP A 259 -20.71 14.04 16.20
C TRP A 259 -21.82 13.16 15.60
N ALA A 260 -21.69 11.83 15.74
CA ALA A 260 -22.70 10.86 15.32
C ALA A 260 -24.07 11.09 16.00
N ALA A 261 -24.05 11.34 17.31
CA ALA A 261 -25.25 11.64 18.09
C ALA A 261 -25.92 12.95 17.67
N THR A 262 -25.12 13.98 17.36
CA THR A 262 -25.61 15.28 16.88
C THR A 262 -26.32 15.14 15.53
N LEU A 263 -25.77 14.31 14.63
CA LEU A 263 -26.38 14.03 13.33
C LEU A 263 -27.52 13.01 13.41
N MET A 264 -27.67 12.32 14.55
CA MET A 264 -28.56 11.16 14.70
C MET A 264 -28.30 10.09 13.63
N VAL A 265 -27.02 9.83 13.33
CA VAL A 265 -26.60 8.81 12.36
C VAL A 265 -25.74 7.75 13.04
N PRO A 266 -26.10 6.45 12.97
CA PRO A 266 -25.26 5.40 13.52
C PRO A 266 -23.91 5.39 12.82
N THR A 267 -22.84 5.34 13.62
CA THR A 267 -21.46 5.33 13.14
C THR A 267 -20.76 4.07 13.59
N ILE A 268 -20.20 3.32 12.64
CA ILE A 268 -19.39 2.14 12.91
C ILE A 268 -17.93 2.54 12.80
N ALA A 269 -17.19 2.40 13.89
CA ALA A 269 -15.72 2.50 13.92
C ALA A 269 -15.12 1.14 14.31
N TRP A 270 -13.80 1.03 14.35
CA TRP A 270 -13.15 -0.22 14.74
C TRP A 270 -12.00 -0.04 15.73
N VAL A 271 -11.77 -1.07 16.54
CA VAL A 271 -10.68 -1.09 17.54
C VAL A 271 -9.65 -2.17 17.23
N GLY A 272 -8.38 -1.85 17.47
CA GLY A 272 -7.27 -2.79 17.31
C GLY A 272 -7.01 -3.65 18.56
N PRO A 273 -6.10 -4.64 18.49
CA PRO A 273 -5.77 -5.51 19.63
C PRO A 273 -5.26 -4.72 20.85
N ARG A 274 -4.58 -3.60 20.60
CA ARG A 274 -4.10 -2.69 21.65
C ARG A 274 -5.22 -2.08 22.49
N PHE A 275 -6.47 -2.05 21.98
CA PHE A 275 -7.62 -1.66 22.78
C PHE A 275 -7.79 -2.58 24.00
N LEU A 276 -7.63 -3.90 23.79
CA LEU A 276 -7.69 -4.90 24.87
C LEU A 276 -6.35 -5.07 25.62
N GLN A 277 -5.36 -4.19 25.37
CA GLN A 277 -4.01 -4.24 25.93
C GLN A 277 -3.21 -5.50 25.53
N ILE A 278 -3.53 -6.08 24.38
CA ILE A 278 -2.79 -7.20 23.77
C ILE A 278 -2.05 -6.72 22.52
N SER A 279 -0.96 -7.41 22.17
CA SER A 279 -0.15 -7.03 21.00
C SER A 279 -0.73 -7.60 19.70
N SER A 280 -1.41 -8.74 19.78
CA SER A 280 -2.00 -9.46 18.66
C SER A 280 -3.33 -10.10 19.07
N TRP A 281 -4.26 -10.24 18.13
CA TRP A 281 -5.52 -10.96 18.38
C TRP A 281 -5.32 -12.44 18.75
N GLN A 282 -4.15 -13.03 18.46
CA GLN A 282 -3.78 -14.37 18.92
C GLN A 282 -3.69 -14.49 20.45
N GLU A 283 -3.42 -13.38 21.13
CA GLU A 283 -3.35 -13.32 22.60
C GLU A 283 -4.74 -13.18 23.25
N LEU A 284 -5.83 -13.09 22.47
CA LEU A 284 -7.17 -12.91 23.01
C LEU A 284 -7.56 -14.01 24.02
N GLN A 285 -7.09 -15.24 23.79
CA GLN A 285 -7.33 -16.38 24.67
C GLN A 285 -6.60 -16.29 26.03
N THR A 286 -5.62 -15.39 26.17
CA THR A 286 -4.90 -15.19 27.43
C THR A 286 -5.64 -14.25 28.38
N LEU A 287 -6.60 -13.48 27.84
CA LEU A 287 -7.38 -12.55 28.64
C LEU A 287 -8.42 -13.29 29.49
N PRO A 288 -8.72 -12.77 30.69
CA PRO A 288 -9.88 -13.23 31.43
C PRO A 288 -11.16 -12.91 30.66
N PHE A 289 -12.31 -13.35 31.18
CA PHE A 289 -13.62 -13.02 30.62
C PHE A 289 -13.72 -11.52 30.28
N ILE A 290 -13.97 -11.21 28.99
CA ILE A 290 -13.82 -9.85 28.45
C ILE A 290 -14.63 -8.79 29.21
N PRO A 291 -15.89 -9.01 29.58
CA PRO A 291 -16.62 -8.06 30.41
C PRO A 291 -15.91 -7.72 31.73
N ASN A 292 -15.25 -8.68 32.37
CA ASN A 292 -14.48 -8.42 33.58
C ASN A 292 -13.20 -7.63 33.27
N HIS A 293 -12.51 -7.95 32.17
CA HIS A 293 -11.33 -7.22 31.71
C HIS A 293 -11.62 -5.71 31.52
N LEU A 294 -12.77 -5.40 30.92
CA LEU A 294 -13.20 -4.02 30.64
C LEU A 294 -13.61 -3.22 31.89
N THR A 295 -13.73 -3.86 33.06
CA THR A 295 -13.97 -3.14 34.33
C THR A 295 -12.69 -2.56 34.94
N GLY A 296 -11.52 -2.95 34.43
CA GLY A 296 -10.23 -2.47 34.94
C GLY A 296 -10.07 -0.96 34.83
N ALA A 297 -9.24 -0.38 35.71
CA ALA A 297 -9.02 1.07 35.79
C ALA A 297 -8.54 1.70 34.46
N ALA A 298 -7.84 0.93 33.62
CA ALA A 298 -7.41 1.38 32.31
C ALA A 298 -8.57 1.75 31.36
N TYR A 299 -9.77 1.21 31.57
CA TYR A 299 -10.96 1.46 30.75
C TYR A 299 -11.88 2.54 31.32
N ALA A 300 -11.48 3.27 32.38
CA ALA A 300 -12.33 4.27 33.01
C ALA A 300 -12.87 5.33 32.02
N LYS A 301 -12.03 5.78 31.06
CA LYS A 301 -12.45 6.69 29.99
C LYS A 301 -13.43 6.04 29.01
N PHE A 302 -13.22 4.77 28.65
CA PHE A 302 -14.12 4.02 27.77
C PHE A 302 -15.48 3.77 28.45
N ASN A 303 -15.49 3.39 29.72
CA ASN A 303 -16.72 3.19 30.50
C ASN A 303 -17.49 4.50 30.67
N LYS A 304 -16.78 5.64 30.81
CA LYS A 304 -17.41 6.97 30.79
C LYS A 304 -18.06 7.27 29.43
N LEU A 305 -17.40 6.93 28.32
CA LEU A 305 -17.99 7.06 26.99
C LEU A 305 -19.24 6.17 26.85
N GLN A 306 -19.18 4.91 27.29
CA GLN A 306 -20.29 3.97 27.26
C GLN A 306 -21.51 4.45 28.08
N ALA A 307 -21.28 5.16 29.18
CA ALA A 307 -22.34 5.74 30.01
C ALA A 307 -22.90 7.06 29.46
N SER A 308 -22.33 7.62 28.39
CA SER A 308 -22.77 8.89 27.80
C SER A 308 -23.99 8.71 26.88
N GLU A 309 -24.76 9.78 26.68
CA GLU A 309 -25.90 9.81 25.74
C GLU A 309 -25.48 9.57 24.27
N ALA A 310 -24.20 9.73 23.96
CA ALA A 310 -23.66 9.51 22.62
C ALA A 310 -23.36 8.03 22.33
N ALA A 311 -23.28 7.17 23.36
CA ALA A 311 -22.90 5.76 23.21
C ALA A 311 -23.79 4.96 22.22
N PRO A 312 -25.13 5.13 22.19
CA PRO A 312 -25.99 4.38 21.28
C PRO A 312 -25.71 4.64 19.79
N TRP A 313 -25.05 5.76 19.46
CA TRP A 313 -24.75 6.17 18.10
C TRP A 313 -23.41 5.63 17.58
N LEU A 314 -22.64 4.97 18.43
CA LEU A 314 -21.33 4.43 18.10
C LEU A 314 -21.32 2.91 18.26
N CYS A 315 -20.98 2.22 17.17
CA CYS A 315 -20.68 0.79 17.17
C CYS A 315 -19.19 0.59 16.97
N LEU A 316 -18.58 -0.29 17.78
CA LEU A 316 -17.18 -0.68 17.64
C LEU A 316 -17.08 -2.09 17.10
N ALA A 317 -16.56 -2.21 15.88
CA ALA A 317 -16.19 -3.48 15.30
C ALA A 317 -14.79 -3.90 15.77
N CYS A 318 -14.59 -5.21 15.85
CA CYS A 318 -13.28 -5.83 16.05
C CYS A 318 -12.96 -6.70 14.83
N ASN A 319 -11.68 -6.98 14.64
CA ASN A 319 -11.14 -7.86 13.61
C ASN A 319 -11.19 -7.31 12.19
N ARG A 320 -10.00 -7.08 11.65
CA ARG A 320 -9.75 -6.84 10.24
C ARG A 320 -9.58 -8.16 9.50
N PHE A 321 -9.76 -8.15 8.20
CA PHE A 321 -9.53 -9.34 7.36
C PHE A 321 -8.61 -9.01 6.19
N MET A 322 -7.99 -10.03 5.63
CA MET A 322 -6.98 -9.85 4.59
C MET A 322 -7.65 -9.73 3.21
N LEU A 323 -7.35 -8.67 2.47
CA LEU A 323 -7.88 -8.48 1.11
C LEU A 323 -6.98 -9.03 0.00
N ARG A 324 -5.69 -9.16 0.29
CA ARG A 324 -4.71 -9.82 -0.58
C ARG A 324 -3.58 -10.40 0.24
N TYR A 325 -2.98 -11.45 -0.28
CA TYR A 325 -1.71 -11.93 0.24
C TYR A 325 -0.61 -10.86 0.06
N PRO A 326 0.34 -10.78 1.01
CA PRO A 326 1.55 -9.96 0.83
C PRO A 326 2.26 -10.35 -0.47
N TYR A 327 2.87 -9.40 -1.17
CA TYR A 327 3.69 -9.70 -2.33
C TYR A 327 4.96 -10.47 -1.93
N GLY A 328 5.32 -11.47 -2.74
CA GLY A 328 6.43 -12.37 -2.46
C GLY A 328 6.36 -13.65 -3.30
N PRO A 329 7.05 -14.72 -2.92
CA PRO A 329 7.06 -15.97 -3.70
C PRO A 329 5.67 -16.59 -3.91
N GLU A 330 4.78 -16.51 -2.91
CA GLU A 330 3.42 -17.04 -2.96
C GLU A 330 2.44 -16.14 -3.74
N ASN A 331 2.76 -14.85 -3.87
CA ASN A 331 1.99 -13.88 -4.63
C ASN A 331 2.96 -13.02 -5.47
N PRO A 332 3.53 -13.60 -6.55
CA PRO A 332 4.59 -12.96 -7.31
C PRO A 332 4.04 -11.83 -8.17
N THR A 333 4.86 -10.79 -8.32
CA THR A 333 4.68 -9.71 -9.30
C THR A 333 5.28 -10.12 -10.65
N ARG A 334 4.87 -9.47 -11.75
CA ARG A 334 5.35 -9.83 -13.09
C ARG A 334 6.74 -9.30 -13.38
N HIS A 335 7.05 -8.09 -12.90
CA HIS A 335 8.25 -7.37 -13.33
C HIS A 335 9.38 -7.39 -12.31
N ILE A 336 9.08 -7.15 -11.04
CA ILE A 336 10.10 -6.92 -10.01
C ILE A 336 9.69 -7.66 -8.73
N SER A 337 10.45 -8.69 -8.38
CA SER A 337 10.23 -9.44 -7.14
C SER A 337 10.69 -8.63 -5.93
N PHE A 338 9.85 -8.57 -4.90
CA PHE A 338 10.20 -8.01 -3.60
C PHE A 338 9.38 -8.70 -2.51
N PRO A 339 9.91 -8.84 -1.29
CA PRO A 339 9.16 -9.32 -0.15
C PRO A 339 8.39 -8.15 0.50
N GLU A 340 7.09 -8.30 0.65
CA GLU A 340 6.28 -7.41 1.49
C GLU A 340 6.24 -7.94 2.92
N PRO A 341 6.64 -7.13 3.93
CA PRO A 341 6.85 -7.64 5.28
C PRO A 341 5.56 -7.87 6.07
N ARG A 342 4.43 -7.28 5.67
CA ARG A 342 3.19 -7.30 6.45
C ARG A 342 1.96 -7.48 5.55
N PRO A 343 0.94 -8.25 5.99
CA PRO A 343 -0.29 -8.39 5.22
C PRO A 343 -1.13 -7.11 5.10
N SER A 344 -1.88 -7.00 4.00
CA SER A 344 -2.85 -5.94 3.76
C SER A 344 -4.17 -6.27 4.46
N TRP A 345 -4.26 -5.91 5.74
CA TRP A 345 -5.48 -5.98 6.53
C TRP A 345 -6.41 -4.81 6.18
N THR A 346 -7.69 -5.09 5.92
CA THR A 346 -8.76 -4.09 5.77
C THR A 346 -9.68 -4.09 6.97
#